data_AF-A0AA95ZED4-F1
#
_entry.id   AF-A0AA95ZED4-F1
#
_cell.length_a   1.000
_cell.length_b   1.000
_cell.length_c   1.000
_cell.angle_alpha   90.00
_cell.angle_beta   90.00
_cell.angle_gamma   90.00
#
_symmetry.space_group_name_H-M   'P 1'
#
loop_
_entity.id
_entity.type
_entity.pdbx_description
1 polymer ?
#
loop_
_entity_poly.entity_id
_entity_poly.type
_entity_poly.pdbx_seq_one_letter_code
_entity_poly.pdbx_strand_id
1 'polypeptide(L)'
;MSSDVAVAVESVSKCFLMYARPEDRLKQALVPRLARLLGRPEPCYYQEFWALRDVSFSIRKAETVGIIGRNGAGKSTLLQIICGTLAPTSGAVRTFGRIAALLELGAGFNPEFTGRENAYLNGTLMGLSTAEIDARLPDIEAFADIGDFIDQPVKTYSSGMSVRLAFAVIAHVDADILIIDEALAVGDALFVQKCMRFLRDFAKRGTLLFVSHDTAAVLALCDRAIWLDGGAVTEDGQPKLVSEAYLARMHHAALGSHSSLKRTSVQPSKTDSSPATELGTSETVSESQLTGTHGSSSFGAGGAEIKSVALLTSSGQAVQTVNGGEEVTLEILVSVLAPLTSPILGFYLRDRLGQNLLGENTYLSYRDAGITAEPGDMLRARFSFQMPHLLHGHYSVCVSVADGTQAVHAQHHWINDALIFTSLQQHNHRGLIGLPDMKVALEQTS
;
A
#
# COMPACT_ATOMS: atom_id res chain seq x y z
N MET A 1 -27.04 -17.70 8.32
CA MET A 1 -25.90 -16.76 8.51
C MET A 1 -25.03 -16.63 7.25
N SER A 2 -25.61 -16.62 6.04
CA SER A 2 -24.85 -16.70 4.76
C SER A 2 -25.08 -15.51 3.81
N SER A 3 -25.85 -14.50 4.20
CA SER A 3 -26.34 -13.47 3.27
C SER A 3 -25.33 -12.37 2.93
N ASP A 4 -24.25 -12.24 3.71
CA ASP A 4 -23.37 -11.06 3.72
C ASP A 4 -21.98 -11.29 3.13
N VAL A 5 -21.65 -12.52 2.69
CA VAL A 5 -20.35 -12.84 2.09
C VAL A 5 -20.41 -12.66 0.58
N ALA A 6 -19.42 -11.97 0.01
CA ALA A 6 -19.23 -11.79 -1.42
C ALA A 6 -18.21 -12.79 -1.99
N VAL A 7 -17.10 -13.03 -1.26
CA VAL A 7 -16.07 -14.00 -1.63
C VAL A 7 -15.69 -14.83 -0.41
N ALA A 8 -15.70 -16.15 -0.52
CA ALA A 8 -15.22 -17.08 0.50
C ALA A 8 -14.09 -17.93 -0.08
N VAL A 9 -12.91 -17.87 0.53
CA VAL A 9 -11.72 -18.64 0.20
C VAL A 9 -11.45 -19.59 1.36
N GLU A 10 -11.51 -20.90 1.11
CA GLU A 10 -11.44 -21.95 2.15
C GLU A 10 -10.28 -22.91 1.86
N SER A 11 -9.20 -22.81 2.64
CA SER A 11 -8.01 -23.65 2.59
C SER A 11 -7.43 -23.84 1.19
N VAL A 12 -7.42 -22.77 0.41
CA VAL A 12 -6.99 -22.81 -0.99
C VAL A 12 -5.49 -22.99 -1.07
N SER A 13 -5.08 -24.04 -1.77
CA SER A 13 -3.69 -24.29 -2.12
C SER A 13 -3.53 -24.49 -3.62
N LYS A 14 -2.42 -24.03 -4.16
CA LYS A 14 -2.08 -24.19 -5.58
C LYS A 14 -0.63 -24.64 -5.73
N CYS A 15 -0.47 -25.85 -6.24
CA CYS A 15 0.82 -26.42 -6.63
C CYS A 15 0.92 -26.50 -8.15
N PHE A 16 2.05 -26.00 -8.68
CA PHE A 16 2.47 -26.20 -10.06
C PHE A 16 3.59 -27.24 -10.09
N LEU A 17 3.54 -28.13 -11.09
CA LEU A 17 4.59 -29.13 -11.30
C LEU A 17 5.59 -28.57 -12.32
N MET A 18 6.81 -28.30 -11.86
CA MET A 18 7.90 -27.77 -12.67
C MET A 18 8.74 -28.93 -13.22
N TYR A 19 8.85 -29.02 -14.54
CA TYR A 19 9.66 -30.04 -15.22
C TYR A 19 10.90 -29.38 -15.81
N ALA A 20 12.07 -30.02 -15.67
CA ALA A 20 13.31 -29.49 -16.24
C ALA A 20 13.30 -29.52 -17.78
N ARG A 21 12.64 -30.53 -18.37
CA ARG A 21 12.48 -30.68 -19.82
C ARG A 21 11.04 -31.08 -20.17
N PRO A 22 10.50 -30.70 -21.35
CA PRO A 22 9.16 -31.12 -21.78
C PRO A 22 8.97 -32.65 -21.79
N GLU A 23 10.00 -33.40 -22.17
CA GLU A 23 10.01 -34.87 -22.18
C GLU A 23 9.78 -35.50 -20.80
N ASP A 24 10.20 -34.80 -19.74
CA ASP A 24 10.13 -35.29 -18.37
C ASP A 24 8.68 -35.39 -17.88
N ARG A 25 7.77 -34.62 -18.49
CA ARG A 25 6.32 -34.77 -18.28
C ARG A 25 5.80 -36.12 -18.77
N LEU A 26 6.29 -36.58 -19.92
CA LEU A 26 5.93 -37.89 -20.46
C LEU A 26 6.59 -39.02 -19.65
N LYS A 27 7.87 -38.85 -19.27
CA LYS A 27 8.57 -39.80 -18.40
C LYS A 27 7.86 -39.95 -17.05
N GLN A 28 7.42 -38.85 -16.44
CA GLN A 28 6.65 -38.88 -15.20
C GLN A 28 5.32 -39.65 -15.33
N ALA A 29 4.66 -39.59 -16.48
CA ALA A 29 3.39 -40.28 -16.69
C ALA A 29 3.55 -41.81 -16.85
N LEU A 30 4.69 -42.27 -17.41
CA LEU A 30 4.89 -43.66 -17.83
C LEU A 30 5.89 -44.43 -16.96
N VAL A 31 7.03 -43.82 -16.62
CA VAL A 31 8.16 -44.50 -15.97
C VAL A 31 7.85 -44.94 -14.53
N PRO A 32 7.18 -44.16 -13.67
CA PRO A 32 6.81 -44.61 -12.32
C PRO A 32 5.90 -45.85 -12.32
N ARG A 33 4.97 -45.95 -13.28
CA ARG A 33 4.07 -47.11 -13.42
C ARG A 33 4.84 -48.37 -13.82
N LEU A 34 5.78 -48.24 -14.74
CA LEU A 34 6.68 -49.34 -15.16
C LEU A 34 7.66 -49.74 -14.05
N ALA A 35 8.23 -48.76 -13.34
CA ALA A 35 9.13 -48.99 -12.22
C ALA A 35 8.42 -49.73 -11.07
N ARG A 36 7.19 -49.33 -10.73
CA ARG A 36 6.34 -50.02 -9.74
C ARG A 36 6.09 -51.47 -10.12
N LEU A 37 5.83 -51.75 -11.39
CA LEU A 37 5.59 -53.10 -11.90
C LEU A 37 6.86 -53.98 -11.89
N LEU A 38 8.03 -53.35 -11.95
CA LEU A 38 9.36 -53.98 -11.89
C LEU A 38 9.99 -53.97 -10.48
N GLY A 39 9.26 -53.53 -9.44
CA GLY A 39 9.76 -53.45 -8.06
C GLY A 39 10.91 -52.45 -7.86
N ARG A 40 11.04 -51.46 -8.76
CA ARG A 40 12.07 -50.41 -8.70
C ARG A 40 11.55 -49.13 -8.04
N PRO A 41 12.43 -48.31 -7.44
CA PRO A 41 12.04 -47.02 -6.88
C PRO A 41 11.44 -46.12 -7.96
N GLU A 42 10.36 -45.42 -7.62
CA GLU A 42 9.65 -44.53 -8.54
C GLU A 42 10.45 -43.23 -8.75
N PRO A 43 10.99 -42.98 -9.95
CA PRO A 43 11.68 -41.73 -10.21
C PRO A 43 10.67 -40.57 -10.29
N CYS A 44 10.99 -39.47 -9.60
CA CYS A 44 10.24 -38.22 -9.71
C CYS A 44 10.99 -37.28 -10.68
N TYR A 45 10.29 -36.84 -11.73
CA TYR A 45 10.83 -35.98 -12.78
C TYR A 45 10.29 -34.54 -12.71
N TYR A 46 9.64 -34.16 -11.61
CA TYR A 46 9.15 -32.81 -11.38
C TYR A 46 9.61 -32.26 -10.03
N GLN A 47 9.61 -30.95 -9.92
CA GLN A 47 9.69 -30.22 -8.65
C GLN A 47 8.35 -29.53 -8.39
N GLU A 48 7.91 -29.56 -7.15
CA GLU A 48 6.69 -28.86 -6.74
C GLU A 48 6.99 -27.39 -6.48
N PHE A 49 6.24 -26.51 -7.15
CA PHE A 49 6.20 -25.09 -6.85
C PHE A 49 4.83 -24.73 -6.27
N TRP A 50 4.81 -24.46 -4.97
CA TRP A 50 3.60 -24.08 -4.27
C TRP A 50 3.42 -22.56 -4.32
N ALA A 51 2.54 -22.11 -5.20
CA ALA A 51 2.20 -20.70 -5.36
C ALA A 51 1.26 -20.20 -4.25
N LEU A 52 0.39 -21.08 -3.73
CA LEU A 52 -0.49 -20.83 -2.59
C LEU A 52 -0.52 -22.04 -1.67
N ARG A 53 -0.58 -21.80 -0.35
CA ARG A 53 -0.66 -22.84 0.68
C ARG A 53 -1.66 -22.44 1.75
N ASP A 54 -2.73 -23.22 1.86
CA ASP A 54 -3.77 -23.13 2.91
C ASP A 54 -4.31 -21.70 3.15
N VAL A 55 -4.58 -20.98 2.07
CA VAL A 55 -5.10 -19.61 2.14
C VAL A 55 -6.59 -19.64 2.49
N SER A 56 -6.97 -18.96 3.57
CA SER A 56 -8.36 -18.87 4.02
C SER A 56 -8.73 -17.45 4.44
N PHE A 57 -9.77 -16.88 3.85
CA PHE A 57 -10.37 -15.60 4.25
C PHE A 57 -11.76 -15.43 3.63
N SER A 58 -12.51 -14.46 4.13
CA SER A 58 -13.79 -14.06 3.54
C SER A 58 -13.88 -12.55 3.41
N ILE A 59 -14.56 -12.12 2.34
CA ILE A 59 -14.84 -10.73 2.01
C ILE A 59 -16.36 -10.53 2.03
N ARG A 60 -16.81 -9.50 2.74
CA ARG A 60 -18.23 -9.14 2.85
C ARG A 60 -18.69 -8.32 1.66
N LYS A 61 -20.02 -8.23 1.50
CA LYS A 61 -20.62 -7.33 0.52
C LYS A 61 -20.32 -5.88 0.88
N ALA A 62 -20.02 -5.07 -0.14
CA ALA A 62 -19.64 -3.66 0.01
C ALA A 62 -18.40 -3.41 0.92
N GLU A 63 -17.54 -4.42 1.09
CA GLU A 63 -16.23 -4.28 1.74
C GLU A 63 -15.16 -4.04 0.67
N THR A 64 -14.24 -3.09 0.93
CA THR A 64 -13.05 -2.92 0.09
C THR A 64 -11.84 -3.53 0.76
N VAL A 65 -11.24 -4.54 0.12
CA VAL A 65 -10.11 -5.30 0.66
C VAL A 65 -8.88 -5.12 -0.22
N GLY A 66 -7.78 -4.72 0.39
CA GLY A 66 -6.47 -4.66 -0.25
C GLY A 66 -5.72 -5.99 -0.14
N ILE A 67 -5.09 -6.49 -1.21
CA ILE A 67 -4.10 -7.57 -1.12
C ILE A 67 -2.72 -7.00 -1.41
N ILE A 68 -1.84 -7.07 -0.41
CA ILE A 68 -0.45 -6.60 -0.52
C ILE A 68 0.53 -7.77 -0.44
N GLY A 69 1.68 -7.62 -1.07
CA GLY A 69 2.73 -8.63 -1.05
C GLY A 69 3.71 -8.46 -2.20
N ARG A 70 4.89 -9.06 -2.07
CA ARG A 70 5.95 -9.00 -3.08
C ARG A 70 5.53 -9.68 -4.39
N ASN A 71 6.29 -9.39 -5.45
CA ASN A 71 6.23 -10.18 -6.68
C ASN A 71 6.57 -11.64 -6.35
N GLY A 72 5.76 -12.57 -6.86
CA GLY A 72 5.89 -13.99 -6.56
C GLY A 72 5.25 -14.45 -5.24
N ALA A 73 4.59 -13.57 -4.48
CA ALA A 73 3.89 -13.97 -3.24
C ALA A 73 2.61 -14.81 -3.49
N GLY A 74 2.13 -14.91 -4.73
CA GLY A 74 0.93 -15.67 -5.11
C GLY A 74 -0.32 -14.82 -5.38
N LYS A 75 -0.22 -13.48 -5.39
CA LYS A 75 -1.36 -12.54 -5.55
C LYS A 75 -2.18 -12.82 -6.83
N SER A 76 -1.55 -12.77 -8.00
CA SER A 76 -2.23 -13.00 -9.28
C SER A 76 -2.77 -14.44 -9.39
N THR A 77 -2.06 -15.43 -8.82
CA THR A 77 -2.58 -16.81 -8.73
C THR A 77 -3.85 -16.89 -7.89
N LEU A 78 -3.89 -16.21 -6.75
CA LEU A 78 -5.08 -16.13 -5.89
C LEU A 78 -6.23 -15.44 -6.63
N LEU A 79 -5.97 -14.33 -7.32
CA LEU A 79 -6.99 -13.63 -8.10
C LEU A 79 -7.54 -14.49 -9.25
N GLN A 80 -6.69 -15.20 -10.00
CA GLN A 80 -7.11 -16.12 -11.05
C GLN A 80 -8.02 -17.23 -10.50
N ILE A 81 -7.73 -17.73 -9.30
CA ILE A 81 -8.59 -18.72 -8.63
C ILE A 81 -9.92 -18.10 -8.21
N ILE A 82 -9.91 -16.88 -7.66
CA ILE A 82 -11.14 -16.16 -7.30
C ILE A 82 -12.03 -15.89 -8.52
N CYS A 83 -11.41 -15.54 -9.65
CA CYS A 83 -12.11 -15.31 -10.92
C CYS A 83 -12.56 -16.60 -11.62
N GLY A 84 -12.15 -17.77 -11.13
CA GLY A 84 -12.45 -19.06 -11.75
C GLY A 84 -11.68 -19.36 -13.03
N THR A 85 -10.67 -18.57 -13.39
CA THR A 85 -9.80 -18.83 -14.55
C THR A 85 -8.72 -19.88 -14.26
N LEU A 86 -8.48 -20.17 -12.97
CA LEU A 86 -7.56 -21.21 -12.52
C LEU A 86 -8.21 -22.07 -11.43
N ALA A 87 -8.21 -23.39 -11.60
CA ALA A 87 -8.66 -24.30 -10.55
C ALA A 87 -7.62 -24.44 -9.43
N PRO A 88 -8.01 -24.44 -8.15
CA PRO A 88 -7.11 -24.74 -7.04
C PRO A 88 -6.65 -26.21 -7.07
N THR A 89 -5.52 -26.52 -6.44
CA THR A 89 -5.08 -27.91 -6.23
C THR A 89 -5.86 -28.57 -5.10
N SER A 90 -6.14 -27.82 -4.03
CA SER A 90 -6.99 -28.20 -2.92
C SER A 90 -7.69 -26.98 -2.34
N GLY A 91 -8.75 -27.20 -1.54
CA GLY A 91 -9.61 -26.14 -1.02
C GLY A 91 -10.69 -25.73 -2.01
N ALA A 92 -11.42 -24.65 -1.69
CA ALA A 92 -12.50 -24.16 -2.52
C ALA A 92 -12.61 -22.63 -2.47
N VAL A 93 -13.11 -22.05 -3.56
CA VAL A 93 -13.54 -20.65 -3.61
C VAL A 93 -15.01 -20.59 -3.99
N ARG A 94 -15.77 -19.76 -3.29
CA ARG A 94 -17.16 -19.44 -3.61
C ARG A 94 -17.32 -17.94 -3.75
N THR A 95 -17.97 -17.52 -4.83
CA THR A 95 -18.24 -16.11 -5.13
C THR A 95 -19.74 -15.90 -5.29
N PHE A 96 -20.25 -14.81 -4.74
CA PHE A 96 -21.68 -14.50 -4.67
C PHE A 96 -21.96 -13.16 -5.34
N GLY A 97 -22.00 -13.16 -6.67
CA GLY A 97 -22.24 -11.98 -7.49
C GLY A 97 -21.50 -12.05 -8.82
N ARG A 98 -21.74 -11.08 -9.69
CA ARG A 98 -21.01 -10.91 -10.95
C ARG A 98 -19.65 -10.28 -10.68
N ILE A 99 -18.60 -10.94 -11.16
CA ILE A 99 -17.22 -10.48 -11.03
C ILE A 99 -16.83 -9.74 -12.31
N ALA A 100 -16.34 -8.51 -12.16
CA ALA A 100 -15.53 -7.85 -13.17
C ALA A 100 -14.08 -7.81 -12.67
N ALA A 101 -13.14 -8.28 -13.47
CA ALA A 101 -11.74 -8.37 -13.07
C ALA A 101 -10.80 -7.81 -14.14
N LEU A 102 -9.86 -6.99 -13.69
CA LEU A 102 -8.72 -6.51 -14.47
C LEU A 102 -7.46 -7.18 -13.93
N LEU A 103 -7.21 -8.43 -14.34
CA LEU A 103 -6.12 -9.27 -13.81
C LEU A 103 -4.78 -9.03 -14.52
N GLU A 104 -4.81 -8.71 -15.81
CA GLU A 104 -3.62 -8.43 -16.61
C GLU A 104 -3.99 -7.38 -17.67
N LEU A 105 -3.04 -6.57 -18.12
CA LEU A 105 -3.28 -5.49 -19.09
C LEU A 105 -3.96 -6.05 -20.36
N GLY A 106 -5.23 -5.71 -20.58
CA GLY A 106 -5.97 -6.15 -21.76
C GLY A 106 -6.23 -7.66 -21.82
N ALA A 107 -6.21 -8.36 -20.67
CA ALA A 107 -6.64 -9.76 -20.61
C ALA A 107 -8.05 -9.89 -21.18
N GLY A 108 -8.20 -10.70 -22.23
CA GLY A 108 -9.46 -10.86 -22.96
C GLY A 108 -9.58 -10.02 -24.22
N PHE A 109 -8.57 -9.20 -24.58
CA PHE A 109 -8.51 -8.58 -25.90
C PHE A 109 -7.99 -9.54 -26.96
N ASN A 110 -8.64 -9.52 -28.12
CA ASN A 110 -8.12 -10.07 -29.36
C ASN A 110 -7.30 -8.98 -30.07
N PRO A 111 -5.97 -9.17 -30.26
CA PRO A 111 -5.10 -8.17 -30.88
C PRO A 111 -5.50 -7.80 -32.32
N GLU A 112 -6.17 -8.70 -33.03
CA GLU A 112 -6.62 -8.48 -34.40
C GLU A 112 -7.93 -7.70 -34.49
N PHE A 113 -8.67 -7.60 -33.38
CA PHE A 113 -9.93 -6.86 -33.31
C PHE A 113 -9.67 -5.39 -32.99
N THR A 114 -10.54 -4.51 -33.49
CA THR A 114 -10.60 -3.10 -33.14
C THR A 114 -10.90 -2.90 -31.65
N GLY A 115 -10.67 -1.69 -31.14
CA GLY A 115 -11.07 -1.35 -29.77
C GLY A 115 -12.56 -1.53 -29.54
N ARG A 116 -13.38 -1.12 -30.51
CA ARG A 116 -14.84 -1.31 -30.49
C ARG A 116 -15.23 -2.79 -30.38
N GLU A 117 -14.72 -3.63 -31.27
CA GLU A 117 -14.97 -5.08 -31.24
C GLU A 117 -14.51 -5.73 -29.94
N ASN A 118 -13.38 -5.26 -29.39
CA ASN A 118 -12.90 -5.72 -28.08
C ASN A 118 -13.79 -5.27 -26.92
N ALA A 119 -14.41 -4.09 -26.99
CA ALA A 119 -15.40 -3.66 -26.03
C ALA A 119 -16.65 -4.56 -26.06
N TYR A 120 -17.11 -4.96 -27.26
CA TYR A 120 -18.19 -5.95 -27.39
C TYR A 120 -17.81 -7.31 -26.83
N LEU A 121 -16.63 -7.82 -27.18
CA LEU A 121 -16.14 -9.10 -26.70
C LEU A 121 -16.08 -9.15 -25.17
N ASN A 122 -15.47 -8.14 -24.55
CA ASN A 122 -15.29 -8.11 -23.10
C ASN A 122 -16.59 -7.82 -22.37
N GLY A 123 -17.43 -6.92 -22.88
CA GLY A 123 -18.77 -6.69 -22.32
C GLY A 123 -19.60 -7.97 -22.30
N THR A 124 -19.55 -8.75 -23.39
CA THR A 124 -20.27 -10.03 -23.49
C THR A 124 -19.71 -11.06 -22.51
N LEU A 125 -18.38 -11.17 -22.39
CA LEU A 125 -17.73 -12.05 -21.41
C LEU A 125 -18.09 -11.70 -19.96
N MET A 126 -18.35 -10.43 -19.69
CA MET A 126 -18.80 -9.92 -18.38
C MET A 126 -20.33 -9.97 -18.21
N GLY A 127 -21.06 -10.54 -19.17
CA GLY A 127 -22.49 -10.82 -19.06
C GLY A 127 -23.42 -9.70 -19.52
N LEU A 128 -22.92 -8.72 -20.29
CA LEU A 128 -23.78 -7.73 -20.96
C LEU A 128 -24.36 -8.31 -22.26
N SER A 129 -25.61 -7.94 -22.55
CA SER A 129 -26.21 -8.11 -23.88
C SER A 129 -25.67 -7.09 -24.87
N THR A 130 -25.75 -7.38 -26.17
CA THR A 130 -25.35 -6.45 -27.23
C THR A 130 -26.04 -5.09 -27.09
N ALA A 131 -27.34 -5.06 -26.77
CA ALA A 131 -28.10 -3.83 -26.59
C ALA A 131 -27.61 -2.98 -25.39
N GLU A 132 -27.19 -3.62 -24.30
CA GLU A 132 -26.59 -2.92 -23.16
C GLU A 132 -25.21 -2.36 -23.51
N ILE A 133 -24.44 -3.09 -24.31
CA ILE A 133 -23.13 -2.62 -24.79
C ILE A 133 -23.34 -1.41 -25.72
N ASP A 134 -24.26 -1.48 -26.68
CA ASP A 134 -24.59 -0.38 -27.59
C ASP A 134 -24.95 0.90 -26.83
N ALA A 135 -25.75 0.77 -25.77
CA ALA A 135 -26.17 1.90 -24.94
C ALA A 135 -25.01 2.53 -24.15
N ARG A 136 -23.97 1.75 -23.80
CA ARG A 136 -22.84 2.20 -22.98
C ARG A 136 -21.59 2.52 -23.79
N LEU A 137 -21.55 2.14 -25.06
CA LEU A 137 -20.40 2.31 -25.95
C LEU A 137 -19.93 3.77 -26.05
N PRO A 138 -20.81 4.79 -26.15
CA PRO A 138 -20.38 6.18 -26.12
C PRO A 138 -19.66 6.58 -24.82
N ASP A 139 -20.14 6.07 -23.67
CA ASP A 139 -19.53 6.35 -22.36
C ASP A 139 -18.19 5.63 -22.21
N ILE A 140 -18.08 4.40 -22.72
CA ILE A 140 -16.82 3.63 -22.78
C ILE A 140 -15.79 4.39 -23.62
N GLU A 141 -16.17 4.89 -24.80
CA GLU A 141 -15.30 5.66 -25.68
C GLU A 141 -14.84 6.97 -25.02
N ALA A 142 -15.77 7.71 -24.42
CA ALA A 142 -15.48 8.96 -23.72
C ALA A 142 -14.58 8.75 -22.48
N PHE A 143 -14.75 7.62 -21.77
CA PHE A 143 -13.91 7.29 -20.63
C PHE A 143 -12.51 6.86 -21.07
N ALA A 144 -12.40 6.00 -22.09
CA ALA A 144 -11.13 5.54 -22.64
C ALA A 144 -10.31 6.70 -23.21
N ASP A 145 -10.97 7.63 -23.92
CA ASP A 145 -10.36 8.86 -24.44
C ASP A 145 -9.10 8.56 -25.28
N ILE A 146 -9.27 7.61 -26.20
CA ILE A 146 -8.26 7.15 -27.17
C ILE A 146 -8.53 7.67 -28.60
N GLY A 147 -9.57 8.48 -28.79
CA GLY A 147 -9.94 9.07 -30.10
C GLY A 147 -10.21 8.04 -31.19
N ASP A 148 -9.83 8.36 -32.42
CA ASP A 148 -10.06 7.55 -33.62
C ASP A 148 -9.38 6.17 -33.59
N PHE A 149 -8.48 5.94 -32.63
CA PHE A 149 -7.87 4.62 -32.45
C PHE A 149 -8.87 3.55 -32.02
N ILE A 150 -10.06 3.91 -31.52
CA ILE A 150 -11.11 2.94 -31.16
C ILE A 150 -11.47 2.00 -32.32
N ASP A 151 -11.38 2.49 -33.57
CA ASP A 151 -11.69 1.72 -34.78
C ASP A 151 -10.42 1.10 -35.41
N GLN A 152 -9.28 1.15 -34.73
CA GLN A 152 -8.03 0.50 -35.12
C GLN A 152 -7.80 -0.80 -34.32
N PRO A 153 -7.14 -1.83 -34.91
CA PRO A 153 -6.81 -3.06 -34.21
C PRO A 153 -5.98 -2.85 -32.94
N VAL A 154 -6.31 -3.53 -31.84
CA VAL A 154 -5.65 -3.34 -30.54
C VAL A 154 -4.15 -3.66 -30.58
N LYS A 155 -3.67 -4.49 -31.51
CA LYS A 155 -2.22 -4.71 -31.71
C LYS A 155 -1.42 -3.45 -32.06
N THR A 156 -2.09 -2.39 -32.54
CA THR A 156 -1.43 -1.10 -32.84
C THR A 156 -1.43 -0.15 -31.64
N TYR A 157 -2.07 -0.52 -30.53
CA TYR A 157 -2.21 0.33 -29.35
C TYR A 157 -0.90 0.39 -28.57
N SER A 158 -0.65 1.54 -27.94
CA SER A 158 0.29 1.58 -26.83
C SER A 158 -0.26 0.83 -25.63
N SER A 159 0.61 0.41 -24.70
CA SER A 159 0.18 -0.21 -23.44
C SER A 159 -0.82 0.67 -22.68
N GLY A 160 -0.63 1.99 -22.68
CA GLY A 160 -1.55 2.95 -22.06
C GLY A 160 -2.94 2.92 -22.70
N MET A 161 -3.04 2.94 -24.03
CA MET A 161 -4.34 2.88 -24.72
C MET A 161 -5.09 1.58 -24.41
N SER A 162 -4.38 0.44 -24.37
CA SER A 162 -4.97 -0.85 -24.02
C SER A 162 -5.53 -0.84 -22.59
N VAL A 163 -4.80 -0.29 -21.61
CA VAL A 163 -5.33 -0.14 -20.23
C VAL A 163 -6.52 0.79 -20.18
N ARG A 164 -6.47 1.90 -20.92
CA ARG A 164 -7.57 2.87 -20.95
C ARG A 164 -8.86 2.25 -21.43
N LEU A 165 -8.80 1.50 -22.54
CA LEU A 165 -9.96 0.77 -23.05
C LEU A 165 -10.42 -0.33 -22.09
N ALA A 166 -9.50 -1.14 -21.55
CA ALA A 166 -9.85 -2.23 -20.64
C ALA A 166 -10.56 -1.71 -19.38
N PHE A 167 -10.03 -0.63 -18.80
CA PHE A 167 -10.65 0.00 -17.64
C PHE A 167 -11.98 0.67 -18.00
N ALA A 168 -12.08 1.31 -19.17
CA ALA A 168 -13.32 1.92 -19.62
C ALA A 168 -14.46 0.90 -19.74
N VAL A 169 -14.19 -0.26 -20.32
CA VAL A 169 -15.18 -1.36 -20.39
C VAL A 169 -15.59 -1.81 -18.99
N ILE A 170 -14.60 -2.04 -18.11
CA ILE A 170 -14.84 -2.47 -16.72
C ILE A 170 -15.62 -1.43 -15.91
N ALA A 171 -15.39 -0.14 -16.16
CA ALA A 171 -16.08 0.93 -15.47
C ALA A 171 -17.57 1.01 -15.80
N HIS A 172 -17.98 0.43 -16.94
CA HIS A 172 -19.33 0.48 -17.47
C HIS A 172 -20.01 -0.90 -17.52
N VAL A 173 -19.50 -1.92 -16.83
CA VAL A 173 -20.20 -3.19 -16.60
C VAL A 173 -20.88 -3.21 -15.24
N ASP A 174 -21.98 -3.96 -15.14
CA ASP A 174 -22.69 -4.12 -13.87
C ASP A 174 -22.05 -5.23 -13.04
N ALA A 175 -21.07 -4.86 -12.22
CA ALA A 175 -20.36 -5.78 -11.34
C ALA A 175 -20.82 -5.65 -9.88
N ASP A 176 -20.96 -6.79 -9.19
CA ASP A 176 -21.14 -6.83 -7.74
C ASP A 176 -19.77 -6.87 -7.03
N ILE A 177 -18.79 -7.49 -7.68
CA ILE A 177 -17.42 -7.66 -7.21
C ILE A 177 -16.48 -7.13 -8.28
N LEU A 178 -15.64 -6.15 -7.93
CA LEU A 178 -14.62 -5.60 -8.80
C LEU A 178 -13.24 -6.03 -8.31
N ILE A 179 -12.40 -6.54 -9.21
CA ILE A 179 -11.04 -6.97 -8.91
C ILE A 179 -10.06 -6.18 -9.79
N ILE A 180 -9.09 -5.51 -9.18
CA ILE A 180 -8.09 -4.71 -9.89
C ILE A 180 -6.68 -5.20 -9.50
N ASP A 181 -5.91 -5.70 -10.46
CA ASP A 181 -4.52 -6.17 -10.27
C ASP A 181 -3.51 -5.19 -10.87
N GLU A 182 -2.86 -4.37 -10.04
CA GLU A 182 -1.72 -3.49 -10.36
C GLU A 182 -1.88 -2.59 -11.63
N ALA A 183 -3.08 -2.52 -12.22
CA ALA A 183 -3.33 -1.94 -13.54
C ALA A 183 -3.40 -0.40 -13.53
N LEU A 184 -3.50 0.21 -12.35
CA LEU A 184 -3.53 1.67 -12.20
C LEU A 184 -2.14 2.32 -12.41
N ALA A 185 -1.07 1.52 -12.45
CA ALA A 185 0.29 2.04 -12.63
C ALA A 185 0.60 2.42 -14.10
N VAL A 186 -0.25 2.01 -15.05
CA VAL A 186 -0.03 2.22 -16.49
C VAL A 186 -1.07 3.19 -17.04
N GLY A 187 -0.74 4.48 -17.04
CA GLY A 187 -1.59 5.55 -17.53
C GLY A 187 -1.03 6.93 -17.18
N ASP A 188 -1.55 7.97 -17.83
CA ASP A 188 -1.24 9.35 -17.41
C ASP A 188 -1.94 9.72 -16.11
N ALA A 189 -1.46 10.77 -15.44
CA ALA A 189 -1.97 11.19 -14.13
C ALA A 189 -3.47 11.55 -14.15
N LEU A 190 -3.98 12.12 -15.26
CA LEU A 190 -5.39 12.50 -15.37
C LEU A 190 -6.27 11.25 -15.48
N PHE A 191 -5.84 10.25 -16.25
CA PHE A 191 -6.54 8.98 -16.38
C PHE A 191 -6.53 8.20 -15.06
N VAL A 192 -5.38 8.12 -14.37
CA VAL A 192 -5.29 7.48 -13.05
C VAL A 192 -6.25 8.15 -12.06
N GLN A 193 -6.36 9.48 -12.06
CA GLN A 193 -7.34 10.19 -11.23
C GLN A 193 -8.79 9.85 -11.60
N LYS A 194 -9.14 9.73 -12.90
CA LYS A 194 -10.46 9.27 -13.35
C LYS A 194 -10.76 7.87 -12.80
N CYS A 195 -9.81 6.95 -12.90
CA CYS A 195 -9.93 5.58 -12.38
C CYS A 195 -10.12 5.56 -10.86
N MET A 196 -9.30 6.32 -10.11
CA MET A 196 -9.42 6.39 -8.64
C MET A 196 -10.77 6.96 -8.19
N ARG A 197 -11.32 7.95 -8.91
CA ARG A 197 -12.67 8.46 -8.63
C ARG A 197 -13.72 7.37 -8.85
N PHE A 198 -13.64 6.68 -9.98
CA PHE A 198 -14.53 5.55 -10.26
C PHE A 198 -14.45 4.47 -9.17
N LEU A 199 -13.25 4.06 -8.75
CA LEU A 199 -13.07 3.04 -7.71
C LEU A 199 -13.65 3.47 -6.37
N ARG A 200 -13.47 4.74 -5.96
CA ARG A 200 -14.09 5.26 -4.74
C ARG A 200 -15.61 5.28 -4.80
N ASP A 201 -16.18 5.57 -5.97
CA ASP A 201 -17.63 5.54 -6.16
C ASP A 201 -18.18 4.12 -6.24
N PHE A 202 -17.42 3.19 -6.82
CA PHE A 202 -17.73 1.76 -6.83
C PHE A 202 -17.69 1.18 -5.41
N ALA A 203 -16.66 1.49 -4.61
CA ALA A 203 -16.49 1.02 -3.23
C ALA A 203 -17.68 1.35 -2.32
N LYS A 204 -18.43 2.42 -2.60
CA LYS A 204 -19.65 2.78 -1.85
C LYS A 204 -20.83 1.84 -2.09
N ARG A 205 -20.83 1.09 -3.21
CA ARG A 205 -21.99 0.31 -3.68
C ARG A 205 -21.70 -1.16 -3.98
N GLY A 206 -20.44 -1.54 -4.17
CA GLY A 206 -20.02 -2.90 -4.51
C GLY A 206 -18.80 -3.35 -3.71
N THR A 207 -18.43 -4.63 -3.83
CA THR A 207 -17.25 -5.21 -3.17
C THR A 207 -16.02 -5.01 -4.04
N LEU A 208 -14.95 -4.42 -3.51
CA LEU A 208 -13.73 -4.16 -4.27
C LEU A 208 -12.55 -4.96 -3.68
N LEU A 209 -11.89 -5.74 -4.53
CA LEU A 209 -10.62 -6.39 -4.23
C LEU A 209 -9.50 -5.67 -4.98
N PHE A 210 -8.67 -4.95 -4.24
CA PHE A 210 -7.63 -4.10 -4.80
C PHE A 210 -6.24 -4.71 -4.54
N VAL A 211 -5.52 -5.08 -5.58
CA VAL A 211 -4.18 -5.65 -5.46
C VAL A 211 -3.16 -4.62 -5.88
N SER A 212 -2.27 -4.28 -4.95
CA SER A 212 -1.26 -3.26 -5.16
C SER A 212 -0.04 -3.50 -4.29
N HIS A 213 1.11 -3.07 -4.77
CA HIS A 213 2.32 -2.91 -3.96
C HIS A 213 2.45 -1.49 -3.37
N ASP A 214 1.61 -0.54 -3.82
CA ASP A 214 1.52 0.80 -3.26
C ASP A 214 0.63 0.82 -2.01
N THR A 215 1.30 0.84 -0.85
CA THR A 215 0.64 0.94 0.45
C THR A 215 -0.17 2.23 0.63
N ALA A 216 0.19 3.34 -0.03
CA ALA A 216 -0.57 4.58 0.10
C ALA A 216 -1.95 4.49 -0.57
N ALA A 217 -2.02 3.87 -1.75
CA ALA A 217 -3.29 3.58 -2.42
C ALA A 217 -4.18 2.62 -1.59
N VAL A 218 -3.57 1.60 -0.97
CA VAL A 218 -4.28 0.66 -0.10
C VAL A 218 -4.88 1.37 1.12
N LEU A 219 -4.10 2.23 1.79
CA LEU A 219 -4.57 3.03 2.92
C LEU A 219 -5.70 3.99 2.55
N ALA A 220 -5.63 4.59 1.37
CA ALA A 220 -6.60 5.58 0.92
C ALA A 220 -7.92 4.99 0.42
N LEU A 221 -7.93 3.70 0.04
CA LEU A 221 -9.06 3.07 -0.66
C LEU A 221 -9.70 1.92 0.11
N CYS A 222 -8.93 1.16 0.88
CA CYS A 222 -9.39 -0.11 1.47
C CYS A 222 -9.84 0.06 2.93
N ASP A 223 -10.83 -0.73 3.32
CA ASP A 223 -11.30 -0.83 4.71
C ASP A 223 -10.47 -1.85 5.51
N ARG A 224 -9.92 -2.84 4.79
CA ARG A 224 -9.16 -3.98 5.32
C ARG A 224 -8.03 -4.34 4.35
N ALA A 225 -6.92 -4.88 4.84
CA ALA A 225 -5.84 -5.37 4.00
C ALA A 225 -5.42 -6.79 4.43
N ILE A 226 -5.01 -7.57 3.44
CA ILE A 226 -4.48 -8.93 3.59
C ILE A 226 -3.07 -8.92 3.02
N TRP A 227 -2.09 -9.29 3.84
CA TRP A 227 -0.72 -9.45 3.42
C TRP A 227 -0.43 -10.92 3.08
N LEU A 228 -0.10 -11.16 1.81
CA LEU A 228 0.34 -12.45 1.30
C LEU A 228 1.88 -12.50 1.21
N ASP A 229 2.49 -13.53 1.79
CA ASP A 229 3.93 -13.82 1.69
C ASP A 229 4.16 -15.31 1.43
N GLY A 230 5.00 -15.63 0.44
CA GLY A 230 5.33 -17.03 0.11
C GLY A 230 4.12 -17.95 -0.16
N GLY A 231 3.00 -17.40 -0.63
CA GLY A 231 1.77 -18.15 -0.89
C GLY A 231 0.86 -18.36 0.32
N ALA A 232 1.15 -17.77 1.47
CA ALA A 232 0.33 -17.84 2.68
C ALA A 232 -0.08 -16.45 3.18
N VAL A 233 -1.20 -16.37 3.89
CA VAL A 233 -1.64 -15.13 4.55
C VAL A 233 -0.82 -14.95 5.83
N THR A 234 -0.05 -13.87 5.89
CA THR A 234 0.77 -13.52 7.05
C THR A 234 -0.02 -12.66 8.03
N GLU A 235 -0.78 -11.70 7.51
CA GLU A 235 -1.57 -10.77 8.31
C GLU A 235 -2.84 -10.36 7.58
N ASP A 236 -3.90 -10.11 8.34
CA ASP A 236 -5.23 -9.76 7.84
C ASP A 236 -5.90 -8.83 8.87
N GLY A 237 -6.16 -7.58 8.48
CA GLY A 237 -6.69 -6.59 9.40
C GLY A 237 -6.71 -5.16 8.87
N GLN A 238 -6.48 -4.19 9.76
CA GLN A 238 -6.53 -2.77 9.39
C GLN A 238 -5.42 -2.44 8.37
N PRO A 239 -5.74 -1.70 7.29
CA PRO A 239 -4.79 -1.38 6.23
C PRO A 239 -3.49 -0.77 6.74
N LYS A 240 -3.57 0.10 7.75
CA LYS A 240 -2.42 0.75 8.38
C LYS A 240 -1.46 -0.25 8.99
N LEU A 241 -1.94 -1.06 9.93
CA LEU A 241 -1.12 -2.05 10.65
C LEU A 241 -0.48 -3.06 9.68
N VAL A 242 -1.28 -3.57 8.76
CA VAL A 242 -0.83 -4.56 7.76
C VAL A 242 0.21 -3.95 6.81
N SER A 243 0.02 -2.71 6.37
CA SER A 243 0.98 -1.99 5.52
C SER A 243 2.29 -1.69 6.25
N GLU A 244 2.21 -1.29 7.51
CA GLU A 244 3.39 -1.04 8.35
C GLU A 244 4.20 -2.32 8.59
N ALA A 245 3.54 -3.44 8.89
CA ALA A 245 4.18 -4.74 9.05
C ALA A 245 4.85 -5.21 7.75
N TYR A 246 4.16 -5.05 6.61
CA TYR A 246 4.71 -5.36 5.29
C TYR A 246 5.96 -4.52 4.97
N LEU A 247 5.91 -3.20 5.16
CA LEU A 247 7.04 -2.31 4.92
C LEU A 247 8.22 -2.65 5.83
N ALA A 248 7.97 -2.86 7.13
CA ALA A 248 9.00 -3.29 8.08
C ALA A 248 9.71 -4.56 7.58
N ARG A 249 8.95 -5.56 7.13
CA ARG A 249 9.50 -6.80 6.57
C ARG A 249 10.36 -6.56 5.31
N MET A 250 9.95 -5.65 4.44
CA MET A 250 10.68 -5.31 3.21
C MET A 250 12.02 -4.66 3.51
N HIS A 251 12.04 -3.71 4.45
CA HIS A 251 13.28 -3.08 4.90
C HIS A 251 14.24 -4.09 5.53
N HIS A 252 13.74 -5.00 6.38
CA HIS A 252 14.57 -6.07 6.93
C HIS A 252 15.13 -7.03 5.86
N ALA A 253 14.35 -7.36 4.84
CA ALA A 253 14.79 -8.26 3.77
C ALA A 253 15.86 -7.61 2.85
N ALA A 254 15.78 -6.29 2.64
CA ALA A 254 16.77 -5.54 1.86
C ALA A 254 18.14 -5.46 2.55
N LEU A 255 18.19 -5.63 3.88
CA LEU A 255 19.39 -5.43 4.70
C LEU A 255 20.25 -6.66 4.94
N GLY A 256 19.84 -7.84 4.47
CA GLY A 256 20.57 -9.07 4.73
C GLY A 256 20.41 -9.57 6.16
N SER A 257 20.47 -10.89 6.30
CA SER A 257 20.15 -11.69 7.48
C SER A 257 21.06 -11.48 8.70
N HIS A 258 21.00 -10.33 9.37
CA HIS A 258 21.61 -10.13 10.70
C HIS A 258 20.80 -9.16 11.57
N SER A 259 19.66 -9.61 12.11
CA SER A 259 19.25 -9.26 13.48
C SER A 259 18.01 -10.07 13.86
N SER A 260 18.16 -10.90 14.89
CA SER A 260 17.08 -11.63 15.56
C SER A 260 16.33 -10.67 16.49
N LEU A 261 15.14 -10.23 16.09
CA LEU A 261 14.31 -9.39 16.94
C LEU A 261 13.59 -10.23 18.02
N LYS A 262 13.89 -9.91 19.29
CA LYS A 262 13.03 -10.22 20.43
C LYS A 262 11.80 -9.32 20.37
N ARG A 263 10.63 -9.92 20.21
CA ARG A 263 9.34 -9.25 20.30
C ARG A 263 8.97 -9.07 21.78
N THR A 264 9.06 -7.85 22.30
CA THR A 264 8.59 -7.55 23.67
C THR A 264 7.09 -7.33 23.64
N SER A 265 6.31 -8.34 24.02
CA SER A 265 4.86 -8.22 24.21
C SER A 265 4.57 -7.48 25.52
N VAL A 266 3.92 -6.33 25.44
CA VAL A 266 3.34 -5.64 26.60
C VAL A 266 1.92 -6.16 26.81
N GLN A 267 1.67 -6.79 27.96
CA GLN A 267 0.33 -7.11 28.44
C GLN A 267 -0.32 -5.86 29.06
N PRO A 268 -1.63 -5.63 28.88
CA PRO A 268 -2.32 -4.51 29.51
C PRO A 268 -2.69 -4.86 30.96
N SER A 269 -2.07 -4.19 31.93
CA SER A 269 -2.52 -4.21 33.33
C SER A 269 -3.58 -3.14 33.56
N LYS A 270 -4.71 -3.56 34.14
CA LYS A 270 -5.82 -2.75 34.61
C LYS A 270 -5.39 -1.79 35.73
N THR A 271 -5.90 -0.56 35.71
CA THR A 271 -6.08 0.20 36.95
C THR A 271 -7.23 1.19 36.86
N ASP A 272 -7.91 1.31 38.00
CA ASP A 272 -9.23 1.86 38.23
C ASP A 272 -9.35 3.39 38.13
N SER A 273 -10.58 3.81 37.85
CA SER A 273 -11.11 5.17 37.89
C SER A 273 -11.48 5.64 39.29
N SER A 274 -11.07 6.86 39.70
CA SER A 274 -11.93 7.93 40.28
C SER A 274 -11.14 9.06 40.97
N PRO A 275 -11.73 10.27 41.18
CA PRO A 275 -11.08 11.54 40.84
C PRO A 275 -10.84 12.56 41.99
N ALA A 276 -10.08 13.61 41.63
CA ALA A 276 -10.03 15.02 42.10
C ALA A 276 -9.52 15.33 43.54
N THR A 277 -8.60 16.32 43.67
CA THR A 277 -8.88 17.72 44.13
C THR A 277 -7.58 18.58 44.21
N GLU A 278 -7.68 19.77 43.61
CA GLU A 278 -7.02 21.11 43.70
C GLU A 278 -5.66 21.45 44.37
N LEU A 279 -4.94 22.31 43.61
CA LEU A 279 -4.15 23.55 43.87
C LEU A 279 -3.01 23.64 44.93
N GLY A 280 -1.85 24.16 44.47
CA GLY A 280 -0.89 24.91 45.32
C GLY A 280 0.56 25.06 44.82
N THR A 281 0.82 26.09 44.01
CA THR A 281 2.01 26.98 43.94
C THR A 281 3.48 26.47 43.95
N SER A 282 4.22 27.02 42.96
CA SER A 282 5.61 27.54 42.95
C SER A 282 6.78 26.64 42.52
N GLU A 283 7.39 27.10 41.41
CA GLU A 283 8.81 27.10 41.06
C GLU A 283 9.62 25.80 41.20
N THR A 284 9.90 25.19 40.04
CA THR A 284 11.26 24.86 39.57
C THR A 284 11.17 24.36 38.13
N VAL A 285 11.89 25.04 37.24
CA VAL A 285 12.05 24.64 35.83
C VAL A 285 12.73 23.27 35.81
N SER A 286 11.94 22.23 35.50
CA SER A 286 12.41 20.84 35.42
C SER A 286 12.23 20.32 34.00
N GLU A 287 13.32 19.77 33.45
CA GLU A 287 13.53 19.16 32.12
C GLU A 287 12.61 17.96 31.79
N SER A 288 11.30 18.05 32.05
CA SER A 288 10.38 16.90 32.00
C SER A 288 9.13 17.10 31.14
N GLN A 289 9.20 17.96 30.12
CA GLN A 289 8.12 18.11 29.12
C GLN A 289 8.54 17.70 27.69
N LEU A 290 9.42 16.70 27.58
CA LEU A 290 9.58 15.92 26.34
C LEU A 290 8.51 14.83 26.29
N THR A 291 7.24 15.21 26.18
CA THR A 291 6.15 14.25 25.91
C THR A 291 6.33 13.76 24.46
N GLY A 292 6.54 12.50 24.13
CA GLY A 292 6.37 11.23 24.80
C GLY A 292 5.92 10.28 23.70
N THR A 293 6.75 9.29 23.32
CA THR A 293 6.45 8.31 22.27
C THR A 293 5.32 7.40 22.72
N HIS A 294 4.07 7.84 22.53
CA HIS A 294 2.89 7.05 22.88
C HIS A 294 2.63 5.98 21.82
N GLY A 295 2.92 4.71 22.15
CA GLY A 295 2.28 3.53 21.55
C GLY A 295 2.51 3.28 20.05
N SER A 296 3.43 3.99 19.42
CA SER A 296 3.74 3.88 17.99
C SER A 296 4.47 2.58 17.63
N SER A 297 4.01 1.89 16.59
CA SER A 297 4.75 0.77 15.99
C SER A 297 6.12 1.26 15.50
N SER A 298 7.20 0.59 15.90
CA SER A 298 8.54 0.89 15.42
C SER A 298 9.27 -0.35 14.90
N PHE A 299 10.21 -0.16 13.97
CA PHE A 299 11.05 -1.23 13.42
C PHE A 299 12.44 -0.70 13.04
N GLY A 300 13.37 -1.61 12.77
CA GLY A 300 14.73 -1.26 12.31
C GLY A 300 15.79 -2.22 12.84
N ALA A 301 17.01 -2.09 12.31
CA ALA A 301 18.16 -2.92 12.66
C ALA A 301 18.72 -2.66 14.08
N GLY A 302 18.27 -1.62 14.77
CA GLY A 302 18.61 -1.36 16.17
C GLY A 302 20.00 -0.76 16.42
N GLY A 303 20.68 -0.25 15.39
CA GLY A 303 21.98 0.42 15.53
C GLY A 303 21.91 1.87 16.03
N ALA A 304 20.71 2.43 16.09
CA ALA A 304 20.43 3.75 16.62
C ALA A 304 18.97 3.77 17.09
N GLU A 305 18.64 4.63 18.05
CA GLU A 305 17.31 4.70 18.63
C GLU A 305 16.85 6.15 18.76
N ILE A 306 15.75 6.51 18.08
CA ILE A 306 15.05 7.78 18.28
C ILE A 306 14.54 7.85 19.72
N LYS A 307 14.96 8.88 20.46
CA LYS A 307 14.61 9.13 21.87
C LYS A 307 13.48 10.14 22.02
N SER A 308 13.46 11.17 21.19
CA SER A 308 12.40 12.17 21.23
C SER A 308 12.19 12.81 19.86
N VAL A 309 10.95 13.21 19.64
CA VAL A 309 10.52 14.00 18.48
C VAL A 309 9.65 15.13 19.02
N ALA A 310 9.96 16.36 18.63
CA ALA A 310 9.21 17.53 19.05
C ALA A 310 9.04 18.50 17.89
N LEU A 311 7.85 19.10 17.78
CA LEU A 311 7.63 20.25 16.92
C LEU A 311 7.71 21.50 17.79
N LEU A 312 8.65 22.39 17.46
CA LEU A 312 9.00 23.57 18.25
C LEU A 312 8.57 24.84 17.50
N THR A 313 8.13 25.85 18.24
CA THR A 313 7.92 27.21 17.73
C THR A 313 9.26 27.93 17.52
N SER A 314 9.21 29.12 16.93
CA SER A 314 10.36 30.04 16.84
C SER A 314 10.94 30.44 18.21
N SER A 315 10.16 30.36 19.30
CA SER A 315 10.64 30.56 20.67
C SER A 315 11.25 29.30 21.31
N GLY A 316 11.28 28.19 20.58
CA GLY A 316 11.81 26.91 21.05
C GLY A 316 10.85 26.12 21.94
N GLN A 317 9.58 26.52 22.04
CA GLN A 317 8.58 25.80 22.84
C GLN A 317 7.93 24.68 22.04
N ALA A 318 7.77 23.51 22.66
CA ALA A 318 7.09 22.38 22.03
C ALA A 318 5.58 22.63 21.89
N VAL A 319 5.02 22.30 20.74
CA VAL A 319 3.61 22.50 20.41
C VAL A 319 2.97 21.25 19.82
N GLN A 320 1.70 21.04 20.14
CA GLN A 320 0.84 20.01 19.55
C GLN A 320 -0.27 20.60 18.68
N THR A 321 -0.30 21.91 18.53
CA THR A 321 -1.26 22.63 17.70
C THR A 321 -0.52 23.72 16.95
N VAL A 322 -0.74 23.80 15.64
CA VAL A 322 -0.06 24.75 14.75
C VAL A 322 -1.03 25.37 13.77
N ASN A 323 -0.78 26.62 13.40
CA ASN A 323 -1.45 27.28 12.30
C ASN A 323 -0.60 27.21 11.03
N GLY A 324 -1.25 27.11 9.87
CA GLY A 324 -0.53 27.25 8.60
C GLY A 324 0.12 28.63 8.47
N GLY A 325 1.36 28.67 8.01
CA GLY A 325 2.22 29.85 7.89
C GLY A 325 3.15 30.07 9.10
N GLU A 326 2.96 29.35 10.21
CA GLU A 326 3.86 29.49 11.37
C GLU A 326 5.23 28.87 11.08
N GLU A 327 6.29 29.59 11.47
CA GLU A 327 7.65 29.04 11.49
C GLU A 327 7.78 28.02 12.61
N VAL A 328 8.08 26.77 12.22
CA VAL A 328 8.24 25.66 13.13
C VAL A 328 9.56 24.93 12.89
N THR A 329 10.04 24.24 13.91
CA THR A 329 11.21 23.35 13.82
C THR A 329 10.86 21.97 14.32
N LEU A 330 10.95 20.97 13.47
CA LEU A 330 10.91 19.57 13.88
C LEU A 330 12.30 19.17 14.39
N GLU A 331 12.39 18.84 15.68
CA GLU A 331 13.60 18.31 16.32
C GLU A 331 13.48 16.79 16.52
N ILE A 332 14.53 16.06 16.13
CA ILE A 332 14.65 14.62 16.31
C ILE A 332 15.95 14.35 17.07
N LEU A 333 15.85 13.69 18.24
CA LEU A 333 16.99 13.24 19.03
C LEU A 333 17.15 11.72 18.88
N VAL A 334 18.37 11.29 18.60
CA VAL A 334 18.71 9.88 18.39
C VAL A 334 19.91 9.51 19.26
N SER A 335 19.81 8.39 19.96
CA SER A 335 20.93 7.75 20.64
C SER A 335 21.56 6.70 19.74
N VAL A 336 22.88 6.72 19.60
CA VAL A 336 23.62 5.80 18.74
C VAL A 336 24.01 4.55 19.54
N LEU A 337 23.70 3.37 19.01
CA LEU A 337 23.90 2.07 19.68
C LEU A 337 24.96 1.20 18.98
N ALA A 338 25.22 1.46 17.70
CA ALA A 338 26.25 0.85 16.87
C ALA A 338 26.90 1.95 16.00
N PRO A 339 28.17 1.78 15.55
CA PRO A 339 28.83 2.78 14.72
C PRO A 339 28.04 3.11 13.45
N LEU A 340 27.88 4.40 13.15
CA LEU A 340 27.20 4.93 11.96
C LEU A 340 28.21 5.69 11.11
N THR A 341 28.31 5.32 9.84
CA THR A 341 29.30 5.88 8.90
C THR A 341 28.77 7.08 8.11
N SER A 342 27.46 7.15 7.90
CA SER A 342 26.77 8.22 7.22
C SER A 342 25.30 8.25 7.70
N PRO A 343 25.05 8.78 8.90
CA PRO A 343 23.72 8.77 9.50
C PRO A 343 22.77 9.71 8.74
N ILE A 344 21.60 9.18 8.43
CA ILE A 344 20.51 9.88 7.75
C ILE A 344 19.32 9.93 8.70
N LEU A 345 18.98 11.13 9.15
CA LEU A 345 17.75 11.38 9.90
C LEU A 345 16.72 11.95 8.93
N GLY A 346 15.48 11.45 9.01
CA GLY A 346 14.42 11.87 8.09
C GLY A 346 13.05 11.84 8.74
N PHE A 347 12.12 12.50 8.09
CA PHE A 347 10.72 12.52 8.50
C PHE A 347 9.76 12.55 7.32
N TYR A 348 8.54 12.09 7.57
CA TYR A 348 7.39 12.31 6.71
C TYR A 348 6.25 12.88 7.54
N LEU A 349 5.59 13.92 7.02
CA LEU A 349 4.32 14.41 7.52
C LEU A 349 3.20 13.67 6.79
N ARG A 350 2.23 13.14 7.55
CA ARG A 350 1.10 12.38 7.03
C ARG A 350 -0.24 12.97 7.46
N ASP A 351 -1.25 12.82 6.60
CA ASP A 351 -2.63 13.10 6.97
C ASP A 351 -3.26 11.98 7.81
N ARG A 352 -4.51 12.18 8.21
CA ARG A 352 -5.30 11.17 8.98
C ARG A 352 -5.50 9.84 8.26
N LEU A 353 -5.34 9.80 6.94
CA LEU A 353 -5.44 8.58 6.12
C LEU A 353 -4.07 7.90 5.96
N GLY A 354 -3.00 8.48 6.52
CA GLY A 354 -1.64 7.95 6.40
C GLY A 354 -0.94 8.31 5.10
N GLN A 355 -1.53 9.19 4.27
CA GLN A 355 -0.90 9.66 3.04
C GLN A 355 0.24 10.62 3.36
N ASN A 356 1.43 10.38 2.76
CA ASN A 356 2.57 11.30 2.88
C ASN A 356 2.26 12.62 2.17
N LEU A 357 2.29 13.72 2.92
CA LEU A 357 2.08 15.08 2.42
C LEU A 357 3.39 15.76 2.03
N LEU A 358 4.41 15.59 2.88
CA LEU A 358 5.78 16.02 2.64
C LEU A 358 6.74 15.15 3.42
N GLY A 359 8.01 15.19 3.06
CA GLY A 359 9.06 14.53 3.81
C GLY A 359 10.42 15.00 3.35
N GLU A 360 11.36 15.03 4.30
CA GLU A 360 12.72 15.46 4.07
C GLU A 360 13.69 14.62 4.90
N ASN A 361 14.97 14.65 4.51
CA ASN A 361 16.02 13.99 5.27
C ASN A 361 17.35 14.75 5.21
N THR A 362 18.26 14.38 6.10
CA THR A 362 19.57 15.06 6.23
C THR A 362 20.57 14.69 5.15
N TYR A 363 20.33 13.69 4.29
CA TYR A 363 21.37 13.15 3.41
C TYR A 363 21.92 14.20 2.45
N LEU A 364 21.08 14.83 1.63
CA LEU A 364 21.56 15.78 0.61
C LEU A 364 22.24 17.01 1.24
N SER A 365 21.75 17.46 2.39
CA SER A 365 22.30 18.62 3.11
C SER A 365 23.63 18.33 3.81
N TYR A 366 23.91 17.07 4.18
CA TYR A 366 25.06 16.71 5.01
C TYR A 366 25.95 15.60 4.43
N ARG A 367 25.71 15.12 3.21
CA ARG A 367 26.53 14.07 2.56
C ARG A 367 28.01 14.42 2.48
N ASP A 368 28.32 15.71 2.28
CA ASP A 368 29.69 16.21 2.12
C ASP A 368 30.31 16.65 3.47
N ALA A 369 29.54 16.64 4.55
CA ALA A 369 30.00 17.02 5.89
C ALA A 369 30.76 15.89 6.60
N GLY A 370 30.71 14.65 6.09
CA GLY A 370 31.42 13.51 6.65
C GLY A 370 31.02 13.17 8.09
N ILE A 371 29.74 13.37 8.44
CA ILE A 371 29.23 13.07 9.77
C ILE A 371 29.31 11.56 10.00
N THR A 372 30.00 11.15 11.07
CA THR A 372 30.03 9.78 11.60
C THR A 372 29.62 9.82 13.07
N ALA A 373 29.16 8.69 13.62
CA ALA A 373 28.78 8.62 15.03
C ALA A 373 29.15 7.26 15.64
N GLU A 374 29.59 7.28 16.89
CA GLU A 374 30.00 6.11 17.65
C GLU A 374 28.94 5.71 18.69
N PRO A 375 28.93 4.44 19.17
CA PRO A 375 28.01 4.02 20.23
C PRO A 375 28.13 4.90 21.48
N GLY A 376 26.98 5.39 21.97
CA GLY A 376 26.89 6.33 23.09
C GLY A 376 26.71 7.79 22.66
N ASP A 377 26.96 8.13 21.40
CA ASP A 377 26.73 9.48 20.89
C ASP A 377 25.24 9.82 20.81
N MET A 378 24.96 11.13 20.83
CA MET A 378 23.63 11.69 20.60
C MET A 378 23.64 12.53 19.34
N LEU A 379 22.80 12.15 18.37
CA LEU A 379 22.56 12.93 17.16
C LEU A 379 21.29 13.77 17.31
N ARG A 380 21.35 15.01 16.85
CA ARG A 380 20.23 15.95 16.84
C ARG A 380 20.05 16.50 15.43
N ALA A 381 18.91 16.22 14.82
CA ALA A 381 18.49 16.87 13.58
C ALA A 381 17.39 17.90 13.85
N ARG A 382 17.47 19.04 13.16
CA ARG A 382 16.46 20.10 13.21
C ARG A 382 16.06 20.47 11.78
N PHE A 383 14.78 20.36 11.49
CA PHE A 383 14.19 20.75 10.21
C PHE A 383 13.31 21.96 10.46
N SER A 384 13.76 23.13 10.00
CA SER A 384 13.04 24.40 10.17
C SER A 384 12.31 24.75 8.88
N PHE A 385 11.01 25.01 8.98
CA PHE A 385 10.15 25.30 7.84
C PHE A 385 8.90 26.07 8.26
N GLN A 386 8.29 26.76 7.30
CA GLN A 386 6.94 27.29 7.46
C GLN A 386 5.94 26.16 7.34
N MET A 387 5.10 26.00 8.38
CA MET A 387 4.03 25.01 8.37
C MET A 387 3.10 25.27 7.17
N PRO A 388 2.90 24.30 6.26
CA PRO A 388 1.99 24.51 5.15
C PRO A 388 0.56 24.80 5.64
N HIS A 389 -0.25 25.46 4.81
CA HIS A 389 -1.66 25.62 5.13
C HIS A 389 -2.37 24.27 4.96
N LEU A 390 -2.55 23.54 6.05
CA LEU A 390 -3.24 22.26 6.07
C LEU A 390 -4.73 22.48 6.43
N LEU A 391 -5.58 21.53 6.03
CA LEU A 391 -6.96 21.49 6.48
C LEU A 391 -7.03 21.30 7.99
N HIS A 392 -8.12 21.74 8.60
CA HIS A 392 -8.32 21.47 10.02
C HIS A 392 -8.38 19.96 10.28
N GLY A 393 -7.55 19.48 11.20
CA GLY A 393 -7.53 18.08 11.59
C GLY A 393 -6.23 17.64 12.24
N HIS A 394 -6.14 16.33 12.50
CA HIS A 394 -4.97 15.69 13.05
C HIS A 394 -4.03 15.19 11.97
N TYR A 395 -2.74 15.39 12.20
CA TYR A 395 -1.65 14.98 11.35
C TYR A 395 -0.62 14.24 12.19
N SER A 396 0.15 13.35 11.55
CA SER A 396 1.20 12.62 12.22
C SER A 396 2.54 12.80 11.53
N VAL A 397 3.61 12.75 12.33
CA VAL A 397 4.99 12.80 11.86
C VAL A 397 5.60 11.42 12.08
N CYS A 398 5.97 10.81 10.97
CA CYS A 398 6.80 9.63 10.94
C CYS A 398 8.27 10.06 10.95
N VAL A 399 9.13 9.39 11.71
CA VAL A 399 10.57 9.70 11.74
C VAL A 399 11.42 8.44 11.58
N SER A 400 12.63 8.64 11.07
CA SER A 400 13.53 7.57 10.71
C SER A 400 14.98 7.95 10.97
N VAL A 401 15.78 7.00 11.46
CA VAL A 401 17.25 7.04 11.41
C VAL A 401 17.78 5.84 10.63
N ALA A 402 18.60 6.12 9.63
CA ALA A 402 19.29 5.14 8.80
C ALA A 402 20.79 5.45 8.69
N ASP A 403 21.57 4.52 8.14
CA ASP A 403 22.99 4.71 7.83
C ASP A 403 23.31 4.36 6.38
N GLY A 404 24.04 5.20 5.66
CA GLY A 404 24.51 4.95 4.29
C GLY A 404 24.17 6.05 3.29
N THR A 405 23.59 5.69 2.16
CA THR A 405 23.25 6.61 1.07
C THR A 405 21.75 6.65 0.81
N GLN A 406 21.28 7.66 0.06
CA GLN A 406 19.86 7.75 -0.29
C GLN A 406 19.36 6.54 -1.11
N ALA A 407 20.21 5.93 -1.94
CA ALA A 407 19.85 4.75 -2.72
C ALA A 407 19.98 3.44 -1.94
N VAL A 408 20.98 3.36 -1.05
CA VAL A 408 21.30 2.14 -0.29
C VAL A 408 21.67 2.54 1.14
N HIS A 409 20.81 2.19 2.10
CA HIS A 409 20.99 2.51 3.51
C HIS A 409 20.38 1.43 4.42
N ALA A 410 20.91 1.36 5.64
CA ALA A 410 20.42 0.54 6.74
C ALA A 410 19.48 1.32 7.66
N GLN A 411 18.20 0.95 7.65
CA GLN A 411 17.22 1.53 8.56
C GLN A 411 17.45 1.01 9.98
N HIS A 412 17.85 1.87 10.92
CA HIS A 412 18.17 1.48 12.28
C HIS A 412 17.00 1.63 13.24
N HIS A 413 16.23 2.72 13.14
CA HIS A 413 14.97 2.87 13.85
C HIS A 413 14.02 3.73 13.03
N TRP A 414 12.79 3.27 12.90
CA TRP A 414 11.70 3.92 12.20
C TRP A 414 10.50 3.91 13.13
N ILE A 415 9.88 5.06 13.36
CA ILE A 415 8.70 5.20 14.22
C ILE A 415 7.58 5.83 13.40
N ASN A 416 6.50 5.09 13.19
CA ASN A 416 5.27 5.65 12.62
C ASN A 416 4.55 6.49 13.68
N ASP A 417 3.99 7.64 13.29
CA ASP A 417 3.26 8.54 14.21
C ASP A 417 4.02 8.94 15.48
N ALA A 418 5.34 9.16 15.38
CA ALA A 418 6.19 9.54 16.49
C ALA A 418 5.77 10.86 17.15
N LEU A 419 5.08 11.73 16.41
CA LEU A 419 4.42 12.92 16.91
C LEU A 419 3.06 13.07 16.23
N ILE A 420 2.03 13.40 16.99
CA ILE A 420 0.71 13.79 16.47
C ILE A 420 0.46 15.25 16.84
N PHE A 421 0.00 16.03 15.89
CA PHE A 421 -0.39 17.42 16.13
C PHE A 421 -1.69 17.78 15.40
N THR A 422 -2.32 18.87 15.83
CA THR A 422 -3.55 19.40 15.23
C THR A 422 -3.23 20.63 14.41
N SER A 423 -3.64 20.65 13.14
CA SER A 423 -3.62 21.87 12.35
C SER A 423 -4.92 22.64 12.54
N LEU A 424 -4.79 23.95 12.79
CA LEU A 424 -5.92 24.87 12.82
C LEU A 424 -6.01 25.59 11.47
N GLN A 425 -7.20 25.57 10.88
CA GLN A 425 -7.43 26.22 9.59
C GLN A 425 -7.76 27.70 9.80
N GLN A 426 -6.83 28.58 9.43
CA GLN A 426 -7.08 30.03 9.40
C GLN A 426 -7.45 30.55 8.00
N HIS A 427 -7.08 29.81 6.94
CA HIS A 427 -7.36 30.19 5.56
C HIS A 427 -8.18 29.15 4.82
N ASN A 428 -9.16 29.64 4.06
CA ASN A 428 -10.09 28.83 3.28
C ASN A 428 -9.45 28.43 1.94
N HIS A 429 -8.48 27.53 1.97
CA HIS A 429 -7.90 26.94 0.76
C HIS A 429 -8.69 25.69 0.34
N ARG A 430 -8.72 25.41 -0.96
CA ARG A 430 -9.35 24.23 -1.54
C ARG A 430 -8.25 23.26 -1.99
N GLY A 431 -7.97 22.22 -1.22
CA GLY A 431 -6.91 21.25 -1.50
C GLY A 431 -6.40 20.53 -0.24
N LEU A 432 -5.43 19.62 -0.38
CA LEU A 432 -4.76 18.96 0.75
C LEU A 432 -3.72 19.87 1.42
N ILE A 433 -3.07 20.73 0.63
CA ILE A 433 -2.08 21.72 1.07
C ILE A 433 -2.38 23.04 0.34
N GLY A 434 -2.47 24.13 1.10
CA GLY A 434 -2.54 25.49 0.58
C GLY A 434 -1.15 26.11 0.38
N LEU A 435 -1.02 26.96 -0.63
CA LEU A 435 0.23 27.68 -0.92
C LEU A 435 0.48 28.76 0.14
N PRO A 436 1.67 28.81 0.75
CA PRO A 436 2.04 29.93 1.61
C PRO A 436 2.18 31.22 0.79
N ASP A 437 1.88 32.36 1.43
CA ASP A 437 2.12 33.71 0.89
C ASP A 437 1.53 34.02 -0.50
N MET A 438 0.40 33.39 -0.85
CA MET A 438 -0.27 33.65 -2.13
C MET A 438 -0.80 35.09 -2.22
N LYS A 439 -0.19 35.90 -3.09
CA LYS A 439 -0.70 37.23 -3.44
C LYS A 439 -1.84 37.09 -4.44
N VAL A 440 -3.06 37.48 -4.03
CA VAL A 440 -4.24 37.52 -4.90
C VAL A 440 -4.52 38.97 -5.27
N ALA A 441 -4.48 39.28 -6.57
CA ALA A 441 -4.93 40.54 -7.13
C ALA A 441 -6.13 40.28 -8.04
N LEU A 442 -7.18 41.11 -7.91
CA LEU A 442 -8.34 41.10 -8.81
C LEU A 442 -8.49 42.52 -9.35
N GLU A 443 -8.21 42.69 -10.63
CA GLU A 443 -8.33 43.97 -11.32
C GLU A 443 -9.55 43.94 -12.24
N GLN A 444 -10.38 44.98 -12.17
CA GLN A 444 -11.48 45.17 -13.09
C GLN A 444 -10.95 45.87 -14.35
N THR A 445 -10.83 45.14 -15.46
CA THR A 445 -10.48 45.74 -16.75
C THR A 445 -11.75 46.24 -17.44
N SER A 446 -11.88 47.55 -17.57
CA SER A 446 -12.94 48.24 -18.32
C SER A 446 -12.67 48.28 -19.82
#